data_AF-H2C7Z1-F1
#
_entry.id   AF-H2C7Z1-F1
#
_cell.length_a   1.000
_cell.length_b   1.000
_cell.length_c   1.000
_cell.angle_alpha   90.00
_cell.angle_beta   90.00
_cell.angle_gamma   90.00
#
_symmetry.space_group_name_H-M   'P 1'
#
loop_
_entity.id
_entity.type
_entity.pdbx_description
1 polymer ?
#
loop_
_entity_poly.entity_id
_entity_poly.type
_entity_poly.pdbx_seq_one_letter_code
_entity_poly.pdbx_strand_id
1 'polypeptide(L)'
;MSRKEQSEGKRIAFPFIILLGTTYLRRMNKREEVRIEKKGNRITFDGIEEALSINEIHISEPKDRRLHILLDGPGLIITLTEDEFISIASSLKGVKLKPLYKTEISQIGVVIRLEADSLHVIVVMDWSLHSIFSNVDGERIRLDFGPLCEYNDCIYYAFFSKNNWIYMLKMRSVDGQMDVEFRRISPHVLKNELVFYTLGNKFGLL
;
A
#
# COMPACT_ATOMS: atom_id res chain seq x y z
N MET A 1 62.16 -36.40 0.02
CA MET A 1 60.78 -36.93 0.15
C MET A 1 59.95 -35.85 0.83
N SER A 2 59.32 -34.94 0.09
CA SER A 2 57.98 -35.04 -0.53
C SER A 2 56.85 -35.33 0.48
N ARG A 3 56.07 -34.31 0.85
CA ARG A 3 54.72 -34.06 0.32
C ARG A 3 54.20 -32.67 0.71
N LYS A 4 53.50 -32.08 -0.26
CA LYS A 4 52.75 -30.81 -0.25
C LYS A 4 51.42 -30.97 0.51
N GLU A 5 50.90 -29.86 1.02
CA GLU A 5 49.47 -29.46 1.07
C GLU A 5 49.43 -28.01 1.61
N GLN A 6 49.43 -26.97 0.77
CA GLN A 6 48.24 -26.24 0.28
C GLN A 6 47.04 -26.25 1.23
N SER A 7 46.78 -25.11 1.89
CA SER A 7 45.41 -24.62 2.01
C SER A 7 45.39 -23.09 1.96
N GLU A 8 44.35 -22.61 1.29
CA GLU A 8 44.21 -21.28 0.72
C GLU A 8 43.74 -20.23 1.72
N GLY A 9 43.94 -18.98 1.31
CA GLY A 9 43.67 -17.79 2.10
C GLY A 9 42.19 -17.55 2.42
N LYS A 10 41.99 -16.60 3.34
CA LYS A 10 40.86 -15.68 3.32
C LYS A 10 41.33 -14.31 3.83
N ARG A 11 41.70 -13.45 2.88
CA ARG A 11 41.69 -12.00 3.08
C ARG A 11 40.23 -11.59 3.26
N ILE A 12 39.88 -11.10 4.44
CA ILE A 12 38.60 -10.43 4.66
C ILE A 12 38.73 -9.05 4.02
N ALA A 13 38.36 -8.97 2.74
CA ALA A 13 38.21 -7.72 2.04
C ALA A 13 36.82 -7.16 2.37
N PHE A 14 36.77 -6.07 3.11
CA PHE A 14 35.63 -5.15 3.12
C PHE A 14 35.78 -4.24 1.89
N PRO A 15 34.90 -4.30 0.88
CA PRO A 15 34.83 -3.22 -0.07
C PRO A 15 33.84 -2.17 0.46
N PHE A 16 34.40 -0.98 0.67
CA PHE A 16 33.70 0.29 0.52
C PHE A 16 32.68 0.23 -0.63
N ILE A 17 31.49 0.79 -0.42
CA ILE A 17 30.64 1.24 -1.53
C ILE A 17 30.42 2.75 -1.39
N ILE A 18 30.77 3.40 -2.49
CA ILE A 18 30.80 4.81 -2.79
C ILE A 18 29.37 5.37 -2.87
N LEU A 19 29.16 6.57 -2.32
CA LEU A 19 27.98 7.40 -2.55
C LEU A 19 27.87 7.75 -4.04
N LEU A 20 26.77 7.35 -4.68
CA LEU A 20 26.02 8.06 -5.73
C LEU A 20 24.89 7.13 -6.25
N GLY A 21 23.63 7.43 -5.91
CA GLY A 21 22.43 6.76 -6.42
C GLY A 21 22.20 5.35 -5.87
N THR A 22 21.58 5.22 -4.70
CA THR A 22 21.23 3.92 -4.11
C THR A 22 20.11 3.24 -4.92
N THR A 23 20.49 2.32 -5.80
CA THR A 23 19.59 1.31 -6.36
C THR A 23 19.63 0.10 -5.42
N TYR A 24 18.53 -0.23 -4.74
CA TYR A 24 18.46 -1.43 -3.91
C TYR A 24 18.10 -2.63 -4.80
N LEU A 25 19.11 -3.35 -5.29
CA LEU A 25 18.92 -4.64 -5.96
C LEU A 25 19.09 -5.76 -4.92
N ARG A 26 17.99 -6.37 -4.49
CA ARG A 26 18.02 -7.57 -3.64
C ARG A 26 17.61 -8.79 -4.45
N ARG A 27 18.58 -9.64 -4.80
CA ARG A 27 18.31 -11.00 -5.31
C ARG A 27 17.59 -11.81 -4.25
N MET A 28 16.28 -11.99 -4.40
CA MET A 28 15.51 -12.99 -3.70
C MET A 28 15.19 -14.14 -4.66
N ASN A 29 15.28 -15.38 -4.19
CA ASN A 29 15.01 -16.60 -4.95
C ASN A 29 13.71 -16.49 -5.77
N LYS A 30 13.83 -16.44 -7.11
CA LYS A 30 12.79 -16.72 -8.12
C LYS A 30 11.40 -16.09 -7.86
N ARG A 31 11.34 -14.91 -7.24
CA ARG A 31 10.13 -14.08 -7.06
C ARG A 31 10.40 -12.72 -7.73
N GLU A 32 9.40 -12.17 -8.41
CA GLU A 32 9.42 -10.91 -9.16
C GLU A 32 10.34 -9.85 -8.53
N GLU A 33 11.32 -9.37 -9.30
CA GLU A 33 12.28 -8.35 -8.88
C GLU A 33 11.65 -6.97 -9.12
N VAL A 34 11.23 -6.29 -8.05
CA VAL A 34 10.76 -4.89 -8.12
C VAL A 34 11.94 -3.94 -8.05
N ARG A 35 12.03 -3.00 -8.99
CA ARG A 35 13.06 -1.95 -9.01
C ARG A 35 12.59 -0.74 -8.21
N ILE A 36 13.26 -0.45 -7.11
CA ILE A 36 12.95 0.70 -6.27
C ILE A 36 14.02 1.77 -6.44
N GLU A 37 13.60 2.99 -6.77
CA GLU A 37 14.49 4.15 -6.92
C GLU A 37 14.03 5.31 -6.05
N LYS A 38 15.00 6.04 -5.49
CA LYS A 38 14.77 7.30 -4.77
C LYS A 38 15.20 8.46 -5.65
N LYS A 39 14.25 9.30 -6.04
CA LYS A 39 14.47 10.52 -6.84
C LYS A 39 14.09 11.74 -6.01
N GLY A 40 15.08 12.30 -5.31
CA GLY A 40 14.85 13.37 -4.34
C GLY A 40 14.01 12.86 -3.16
N ASN A 41 12.83 13.46 -2.96
CA ASN A 41 11.88 13.09 -1.91
C ASN A 41 10.81 12.07 -2.37
N ARG A 42 10.90 11.56 -3.60
CA ARG A 42 9.93 10.61 -4.16
C ARG A 42 10.54 9.23 -4.29
N ILE A 43 9.76 8.21 -3.97
CA ILE A 43 10.08 6.82 -4.27
C ILE A 43 9.30 6.37 -5.51
N THR A 44 9.98 5.63 -6.38
CA THR A 44 9.35 4.96 -7.53
C THR A 44 9.53 3.46 -7.45
N PHE A 45 8.49 2.72 -7.80
CA PHE A 45 8.47 1.27 -7.98
C PHE A 45 8.34 0.98 -9.49
N ASP A 46 9.34 0.34 -10.08
CA ASP A 46 9.43 0.08 -11.53
C ASP A 46 9.24 1.35 -12.39
N GLY A 47 9.75 2.48 -11.89
CA GLY A 47 9.64 3.79 -12.54
C GLY A 47 8.30 4.51 -12.35
N ILE A 48 7.33 3.90 -11.66
CA ILE A 48 6.04 4.51 -11.30
C ILE A 48 6.14 5.11 -9.90
N GLU A 49 5.69 6.37 -9.73
CA GLU A 49 5.66 7.00 -8.41
C GLU A 49 4.74 6.25 -7.46
N GLU A 50 5.15 6.16 -6.19
CA GLU A 50 4.36 5.61 -5.10
C GLU A 50 2.91 6.13 -5.06
N ALA A 51 1.98 5.25 -4.72
CA ALA A 51 0.56 5.54 -4.58
C ALA A 51 0.24 6.22 -3.24
N LEU A 52 1.03 5.90 -2.20
CA LEU A 52 0.92 6.46 -0.85
C LEU A 52 2.32 6.63 -0.27
N SER A 53 2.58 7.83 0.28
CA SER A 53 3.85 8.20 0.90
C SER A 53 3.59 8.91 2.22
N ILE A 54 4.08 8.34 3.32
CA ILE A 54 3.96 8.96 4.64
C ILE A 54 5.09 8.54 5.58
N ASN A 55 5.82 9.52 6.09
CA ASN A 55 7.01 9.31 6.92
C ASN A 55 8.01 8.38 6.21
N GLU A 56 8.23 7.18 6.74
CA GLU A 56 9.14 6.17 6.19
C GLU A 56 8.39 5.06 5.42
N ILE A 57 7.08 5.22 5.18
CA ILE A 57 6.23 4.21 4.54
C ILE A 57 5.92 4.67 3.13
N HIS A 58 6.31 3.83 2.16
CA HIS A 58 6.15 4.06 0.74
C HIS A 58 5.44 2.85 0.13
N ILE A 59 4.30 3.06 -0.53
CA ILE A 59 3.46 1.97 -1.07
C ILE A 59 3.28 2.17 -2.57
N SER A 60 3.54 1.13 -3.36
CA SER A 60 3.30 1.13 -4.80
C SER A 60 1.81 1.16 -5.13
N GLU A 61 1.47 1.51 -6.37
CA GLU A 61 0.16 1.14 -6.89
C GLU A 61 0.03 -0.41 -6.94
N PRO A 62 -1.20 -0.95 -6.83
CA PRO A 62 -1.44 -2.36 -7.07
C PRO A 62 -1.15 -2.70 -8.54
N LYS A 63 -0.38 -3.76 -8.77
CA LYS A 63 -0.10 -4.33 -10.09
C LYS A 63 -0.16 -5.84 -10.00
N ASP A 64 -0.91 -6.47 -10.92
CA ASP A 64 -1.09 -7.92 -10.95
C ASP A 64 -1.53 -8.52 -9.59
N ARG A 65 -2.46 -7.82 -8.91
CA ARG A 65 -3.00 -8.14 -7.57
C ARG A 65 -1.95 -8.13 -6.45
N ARG A 66 -0.85 -7.42 -6.64
CA ARG A 66 0.21 -7.25 -5.66
C ARG A 66 0.59 -5.81 -5.50
N LEU A 67 1.09 -5.47 -4.32
CA LEU A 67 1.73 -4.18 -4.05
C LEU A 67 3.04 -4.40 -3.31
N HIS A 68 3.93 -3.43 -3.48
CA HIS A 68 5.22 -3.38 -2.83
C HIS A 68 5.23 -2.24 -1.81
N ILE A 69 5.74 -2.53 -0.63
CA ILE A 69 5.86 -1.58 0.47
C ILE A 69 7.33 -1.48 0.83
N LEU A 70 7.88 -0.27 0.76
CA LEU A 70 9.19 0.06 1.30
C LEU A 70 9.01 0.74 2.66
N LEU A 71 9.68 0.20 3.68
CA LEU A 71 9.92 0.88 4.94
C LEU A 71 11.36 1.42 4.92
N ASP A 72 11.53 2.73 4.66
CA ASP A 72 12.84 3.35 4.40
C ASP A 72 13.79 3.23 5.60
N GLY A 73 13.29 3.50 6.82
CA GLY A 73 14.07 3.41 8.07
C GLY A 73 14.79 2.06 8.26
N PRO A 74 14.09 0.91 8.25
CA PRO A 74 14.71 -0.41 8.34
C PRO A 74 15.25 -0.95 7.00
N GLY A 75 15.04 -0.27 5.87
CA GLY A 75 15.37 -0.79 4.53
C GLY A 75 14.64 -2.09 4.18
N LEU A 76 13.40 -2.25 4.68
CA LEU A 76 12.60 -3.47 4.50
C LEU A 76 11.66 -3.31 3.30
N ILE A 77 11.70 -4.28 2.39
CA ILE A 77 10.75 -4.40 1.27
C ILE A 77 9.81 -5.56 1.56
N ILE A 78 8.52 -5.27 1.53
CA ILE A 78 7.44 -6.23 1.75
C ILE A 78 6.60 -6.28 0.47
N THR A 79 6.31 -7.48 -0.02
CA THR A 79 5.38 -7.68 -1.12
C THR A 79 4.16 -8.39 -0.57
N LEU A 80 2.98 -7.81 -0.81
CA LEU A 80 1.69 -8.33 -0.37
C LEU A 80 0.75 -8.49 -1.56
N THR A 81 -0.16 -9.44 -1.48
CA THR A 81 -1.38 -9.40 -2.30
C THR A 81 -2.32 -8.31 -1.81
N GLU A 82 -3.27 -7.90 -2.66
CA GLU A 82 -4.32 -6.97 -2.27
C GLU A 82 -5.10 -7.48 -1.05
N ASP A 83 -5.46 -8.77 -1.05
CA ASP A 83 -6.20 -9.41 0.06
C ASP A 83 -5.40 -9.40 1.38
N GLU A 84 -4.10 -9.69 1.32
CA GLU A 84 -3.21 -9.62 2.49
C GLU A 84 -3.16 -8.21 3.06
N PHE A 85 -3.01 -7.20 2.19
CA PHE A 85 -2.99 -5.80 2.60
C PHE A 85 -4.34 -5.35 3.18
N ILE A 86 -5.46 -5.70 2.56
CA ILE A 86 -6.81 -5.40 3.06
C ILE A 86 -7.04 -6.05 4.43
N SER A 87 -6.58 -7.30 4.61
CA SER A 87 -6.67 -8.03 5.88
C SER A 87 -5.90 -7.31 6.99
N ILE A 88 -4.64 -6.94 6.73
CA ILE A 88 -3.81 -6.15 7.65
C ILE A 88 -4.48 -4.80 7.94
N ALA A 89 -4.88 -4.06 6.91
CA ALA A 89 -5.50 -2.75 7.04
C ALA A 89 -6.80 -2.77 7.86
N SER A 90 -7.61 -3.81 7.67
CA SER A 90 -8.89 -3.99 8.38
C SER A 90 -8.71 -4.30 9.86
N SER A 91 -7.60 -4.95 10.24
CA SER A 91 -7.26 -5.26 11.64
C SER A 91 -6.67 -4.07 12.40
N LEU A 92 -6.19 -3.05 11.69
CA LEU A 92 -5.58 -1.87 12.30
C LEU A 92 -6.56 -1.14 13.21
N LYS A 93 -6.11 -0.83 14.43
CA LYS A 93 -6.80 0.09 15.32
C LYS A 93 -6.65 1.52 14.80
N GLY A 94 -7.77 2.18 14.55
CA GLY A 94 -7.84 3.56 14.08
C GLY A 94 -8.99 4.32 14.72
N VAL A 95 -9.05 5.62 14.46
CA VAL A 95 -10.17 6.46 14.88
C VAL A 95 -11.22 6.45 13.78
N LYS A 96 -12.41 5.91 14.08
CA LYS A 96 -13.56 5.99 13.17
C LYS A 96 -14.01 7.45 13.06
N LEU A 97 -14.07 7.94 11.84
CA LEU A 97 -14.65 9.23 11.50
C LEU A 97 -16.12 9.02 11.16
N LYS A 98 -16.98 9.97 11.51
CA LYS A 98 -18.38 9.99 11.11
C LYS A 98 -18.54 10.94 9.93
N PRO A 99 -18.36 10.47 8.69
CA PRO A 99 -18.50 11.35 7.53
C PRO A 99 -19.95 11.79 7.38
N LEU A 100 -20.13 13.06 7.03
CA LEU A 100 -21.35 13.50 6.37
C LEU A 100 -21.22 13.05 4.93
N TYR A 101 -22.14 12.23 4.44
CA TYR A 101 -22.10 11.80 3.05
C TYR A 101 -23.42 12.07 2.34
N LYS A 102 -23.32 12.37 1.04
CA LYS A 102 -24.44 12.57 0.12
C LYS A 102 -24.22 11.72 -1.11
N THR A 103 -25.26 11.01 -1.51
CA THR A 103 -25.28 10.18 -2.72
C THR A 103 -26.11 10.87 -3.78
N GLU A 104 -25.56 10.99 -4.98
CA GLU A 104 -26.24 11.51 -6.16
C GLU A 104 -26.21 10.43 -7.24
N ILE A 105 -27.39 10.04 -7.71
CA ILE A 105 -27.55 9.08 -8.80
C ILE A 105 -27.64 9.87 -10.10
N SER A 106 -26.79 9.54 -11.06
CA SER A 106 -26.75 10.16 -12.38
C SER A 106 -26.92 9.10 -13.47
N GLN A 107 -27.04 9.52 -14.72
CA GLN A 107 -27.13 8.59 -15.87
C GLN A 107 -25.85 7.77 -16.09
N ILE A 108 -24.70 8.26 -15.62
CA ILE A 108 -23.39 7.64 -15.83
C ILE A 108 -22.94 6.79 -14.64
N GLY A 109 -23.62 6.89 -13.49
CA GLY A 109 -23.15 6.27 -12.26
C GLY A 109 -23.67 6.90 -10.98
N VAL A 110 -23.08 6.47 -9.87
CA VAL A 110 -23.36 6.99 -8.53
C VAL A 110 -22.17 7.82 -8.06
N VAL A 111 -22.46 9.06 -7.65
CA VAL A 111 -21.46 9.97 -7.07
C VAL A 111 -21.72 10.09 -5.58
N ILE A 112 -20.70 9.79 -4.78
CA ILE A 112 -20.77 9.84 -3.32
C ILE A 112 -19.77 10.89 -2.85
N ARG A 113 -20.28 11.92 -2.18
CA ARG A 113 -19.48 13.01 -1.61
C ARG A 113 -19.45 12.83 -0.12
N LEU A 114 -18.26 12.77 0.46
CA LEU A 114 -18.02 12.61 1.88
C LEU A 114 -17.22 13.79 2.42
N GLU A 115 -17.63 14.29 3.57
CA GLU A 115 -16.94 15.34 4.31
C GLU A 115 -16.63 14.85 5.74
N ALA A 116 -15.34 14.83 6.10
CA ALA A 116 -14.88 14.48 7.44
C ALA A 116 -13.47 15.02 7.67
N ASP A 117 -13.18 15.51 8.89
CA ASP A 117 -11.83 15.94 9.28
C ASP A 117 -11.23 17.01 8.32
N SER A 118 -12.10 17.91 7.82
CA SER A 118 -11.79 18.92 6.79
C SER A 118 -11.37 18.37 5.42
N LEU A 119 -11.55 17.08 5.17
CA LEU A 119 -11.33 16.43 3.89
C LEU A 119 -12.62 16.36 3.08
N HIS A 120 -12.51 16.56 1.78
CA HIS A 120 -13.58 16.35 0.81
C HIS A 120 -13.22 15.14 -0.05
N VAL A 121 -13.92 14.04 0.15
CA VAL A 121 -13.71 12.81 -0.62
C VAL A 121 -14.86 12.64 -1.60
N ILE A 122 -14.54 12.42 -2.87
CA ILE A 122 -15.51 12.13 -3.92
C ILE A 122 -15.23 10.73 -4.44
N VAL A 123 -16.22 9.87 -4.39
CA VAL A 123 -16.18 8.53 -5.00
C VAL A 123 -17.17 8.48 -6.13
N VAL A 124 -16.72 8.02 -7.29
CA VAL A 124 -17.56 7.85 -8.48
C VAL A 124 -17.58 6.36 -8.83
N MET A 125 -18.78 5.80 -8.85
CA MET A 125 -19.03 4.44 -9.33
C MET A 125 -19.63 4.53 -10.72
N ASP A 126 -18.82 4.23 -11.74
CA ASP A 126 -19.19 4.32 -13.15
C ASP A 126 -19.86 3.02 -13.61
N TRP A 127 -21.11 3.12 -14.06
CA TRP A 127 -21.88 1.96 -14.55
C TRP A 127 -21.41 1.45 -15.91
N SER A 128 -20.89 2.34 -16.75
CA SER A 128 -20.46 2.01 -18.12
C SER A 128 -19.13 1.28 -18.13
N LEU A 129 -18.21 1.70 -17.26
CA LEU A 129 -16.86 1.16 -17.16
C LEU A 129 -16.73 0.05 -16.10
N HIS A 130 -17.78 -0.19 -15.33
CA HIS A 130 -17.74 -1.07 -14.15
C HIS A 130 -16.54 -0.79 -13.25
N SER A 131 -16.25 0.50 -13.06
CA SER A 131 -15.05 0.96 -12.34
C SER A 131 -15.45 1.92 -11.23
N ILE A 132 -14.62 1.96 -10.18
CA ILE A 132 -14.74 2.94 -9.11
C ILE A 132 -13.44 3.73 -9.09
N PHE A 133 -13.55 5.04 -8.99
CA PHE A 133 -12.40 5.88 -8.68
C PHE A 133 -12.77 6.88 -7.60
N SER A 134 -11.77 7.27 -6.82
CA SER A 134 -11.94 8.23 -5.74
C SER A 134 -10.90 9.33 -5.78
N ASN A 135 -11.32 10.52 -5.35
CA ASN A 135 -10.49 11.69 -5.22
C ASN A 135 -10.62 12.26 -3.80
N VAL A 136 -9.54 12.83 -3.28
CA VAL A 136 -9.53 13.61 -2.04
C VAL A 136 -9.02 15.01 -2.33
N ASP A 137 -9.84 16.02 -2.02
CA ASP A 137 -9.56 17.44 -2.27
C ASP A 137 -9.08 17.73 -3.71
N GLY A 138 -9.64 17.01 -4.70
CA GLY A 138 -9.30 17.15 -6.12
C GLY A 138 -8.14 16.30 -6.62
N GLU A 139 -7.45 15.56 -5.75
CA GLU A 139 -6.36 14.65 -6.12
C GLU A 139 -6.84 13.21 -6.17
N ARG A 140 -6.44 12.45 -7.20
CA ARG A 140 -6.81 11.04 -7.34
C ARG A 140 -6.14 10.17 -6.28
N ILE A 141 -6.93 9.33 -5.63
CA ILE A 141 -6.42 8.27 -4.77
C ILE A 141 -5.93 7.14 -5.66
N ARG A 142 -4.64 6.80 -5.54
CA ARG A 142 -3.96 5.82 -6.39
C ARG A 142 -3.83 4.43 -5.73
N LEU A 143 -4.05 4.35 -4.42
CA LEU A 143 -4.07 3.10 -3.68
C LEU A 143 -5.51 2.75 -3.34
N ASP A 144 -6.19 2.11 -4.29
CA ASP A 144 -7.56 1.63 -4.14
C ASP A 144 -7.72 0.19 -4.62
N PHE A 145 -8.75 -0.47 -4.12
CA PHE A 145 -9.06 -1.88 -4.38
C PHE A 145 -10.54 -2.07 -4.60
N GLY A 146 -10.88 -2.80 -5.67
CA GLY A 146 -12.25 -3.14 -6.03
C GLY A 146 -12.81 -2.33 -7.21
N PRO A 147 -14.14 -2.41 -7.45
CA PRO A 147 -15.12 -3.12 -6.62
C PRO A 147 -14.89 -4.64 -6.59
N LEU A 148 -14.87 -5.21 -5.40
CA LEU A 148 -14.88 -6.66 -5.18
C LEU A 148 -16.33 -7.06 -4.90
N CYS A 149 -16.99 -7.71 -5.86
CA CYS A 149 -18.41 -8.05 -5.77
C CYS A 149 -18.64 -9.56 -5.65
N GLU A 150 -19.42 -9.96 -4.65
CA GLU A 150 -19.98 -11.29 -4.52
C GLU A 150 -21.52 -11.17 -4.48
N TYR A 151 -22.19 -11.63 -5.54
CA TYR A 151 -23.62 -11.40 -5.76
C TYR A 151 -23.99 -9.90 -5.69
N ASN A 152 -24.81 -9.51 -4.70
CA ASN A 152 -25.27 -8.13 -4.49
C ASN A 152 -24.45 -7.39 -3.41
N ASP A 153 -23.33 -7.96 -2.97
CA ASP A 153 -22.44 -7.38 -1.96
C ASP A 153 -21.12 -6.94 -2.63
N CYS A 154 -20.96 -5.63 -2.79
CA CYS A 154 -19.78 -5.05 -3.41
C CYS A 154 -18.99 -4.22 -2.40
N ILE A 155 -17.68 -4.44 -2.32
CA ILE A 155 -16.79 -3.71 -1.42
C ILE A 155 -15.72 -2.96 -2.21
N TYR A 156 -15.51 -1.71 -1.84
CA TYR A 156 -14.43 -0.85 -2.34
C TYR A 156 -13.59 -0.35 -1.16
N TYR A 157 -12.27 -0.35 -1.33
CA TYR A 157 -11.32 0.21 -0.39
C TYR A 157 -10.50 1.30 -1.08
N ALA A 158 -10.23 2.39 -0.38
CA ALA A 158 -9.30 3.42 -0.82
C ALA A 158 -8.44 3.90 0.35
N PHE A 159 -7.15 4.11 0.07
CA PHE A 159 -6.14 4.48 1.04
C PHE A 159 -5.37 5.70 0.56
N PHE A 160 -5.20 6.67 1.44
CA PHE A 160 -4.41 7.86 1.14
C PHE A 160 -3.81 8.46 2.40
N SER A 161 -2.81 9.31 2.23
CA SER A 161 -2.15 10.00 3.33
C SER A 161 -2.42 11.50 3.26
N LYS A 162 -2.84 12.11 4.38
CA LYS A 162 -3.00 13.56 4.51
C LYS A 162 -2.82 13.98 5.96
N ASN A 163 -2.37 15.21 6.21
CA ASN A 163 -2.23 15.76 7.58
C ASN A 163 -1.49 14.82 8.57
N ASN A 164 -0.46 14.10 8.11
CA ASN A 164 0.29 13.08 8.88
C ASN A 164 -0.53 11.86 9.37
N TRP A 165 -1.67 11.58 8.75
CA TRP A 165 -2.50 10.39 8.97
C TRP A 165 -2.63 9.58 7.69
N ILE A 166 -2.86 8.27 7.86
CA ILE A 166 -3.35 7.39 6.80
C ILE A 166 -4.85 7.31 6.95
N TYR A 167 -5.57 7.57 5.88
CA TYR A 167 -7.01 7.42 5.82
C TYR A 167 -7.36 6.14 5.07
N MET A 168 -8.31 5.39 5.63
CA MET A 168 -8.91 4.22 5.01
C MET A 168 -10.39 4.50 4.81
N LEU A 169 -10.81 4.51 3.55
CA LEU A 169 -12.20 4.50 3.15
C LEU A 169 -12.59 3.07 2.77
N LYS A 170 -13.65 2.56 3.39
CA LYS A 170 -14.32 1.32 2.99
C LYS A 170 -15.76 1.66 2.65
N MET A 171 -16.20 1.26 1.46
CA MET A 171 -17.58 1.39 1.04
C MET A 171 -18.11 0.00 0.72
N ARG A 172 -19.29 -0.32 1.25
CA ARG A 172 -19.97 -1.58 1.00
C ARG A 172 -21.37 -1.27 0.48
N SER A 173 -21.70 -1.81 -0.69
CA SER A 173 -23.05 -1.80 -1.24
C SER A 173 -23.66 -3.17 -1.02
N VAL A 174 -24.75 -3.26 -0.27
CA VAL A 174 -25.52 -4.51 -0.08
C VAL A 174 -26.97 -4.23 -0.45
N ASP A 175 -27.48 -4.93 -1.48
CA ASP A 175 -28.89 -4.81 -1.92
C ASP A 175 -29.36 -3.36 -2.13
N GLY A 176 -28.45 -2.51 -2.65
CA GLY A 176 -28.71 -1.09 -2.91
C GLY A 176 -28.59 -0.17 -1.70
N GLN A 177 -28.29 -0.69 -0.51
CA GLN A 177 -27.91 0.10 0.65
C GLN A 177 -26.39 0.32 0.69
N MET A 178 -25.98 1.56 0.95
CA MET A 178 -24.57 1.95 1.04
C MET A 178 -24.16 2.12 2.50
N ASP A 179 -23.22 1.28 2.95
CA ASP A 179 -22.49 1.45 4.21
C ASP A 179 -21.10 2.05 3.93
N VAL A 180 -20.73 3.04 4.73
CA VAL A 180 -19.51 3.82 4.55
C VAL A 180 -18.76 3.84 5.87
N GLU A 181 -17.56 3.28 5.85
CA GLU A 181 -16.64 3.33 6.96
C GLU A 181 -15.41 4.16 6.59
N PHE A 182 -15.18 5.23 7.33
CA PHE A 182 -14.02 6.08 7.14
C PHE A 182 -13.20 6.13 8.43
N ARG A 183 -11.93 5.76 8.34
CA ARG A 183 -11.02 5.72 9.50
C ARG A 183 -9.77 6.52 9.20
N ARG A 184 -9.20 7.13 10.24
CA ARG A 184 -7.81 7.57 10.23
C ARG A 184 -6.95 6.68 11.12
N ILE A 185 -5.75 6.41 10.65
CA ILE A 185 -4.83 5.42 11.19
C ILE A 185 -3.47 6.09 11.34
N SER A 186 -2.84 5.91 12.50
CA SER A 186 -1.49 6.43 12.72
C SER A 186 -0.50 5.64 11.86
N PRO A 187 0.45 6.28 11.17
CA PRO A 187 1.46 5.58 10.38
C PRO A 187 2.25 4.54 11.18
N HIS A 188 2.49 4.80 12.47
CA HIS A 188 3.19 3.86 13.36
C HIS A 188 2.42 2.55 13.54
N VAL A 189 1.08 2.60 13.56
CA VAL A 189 0.24 1.40 13.70
C VAL A 189 0.38 0.52 12.47
N LEU A 190 0.29 1.08 11.26
CA LEU A 190 0.51 0.34 10.02
C LEU A 190 1.93 -0.23 9.96
N LYS A 191 2.95 0.57 10.25
CA LYS A 191 4.36 0.13 10.24
C LYS A 191 4.57 -1.08 11.16
N ASN A 192 4.04 -1.02 12.38
CA ASN A 192 4.19 -2.11 13.34
C ASN A 192 3.53 -3.40 12.84
N GLU A 193 2.30 -3.32 12.34
CA GLU A 193 1.57 -4.49 11.83
C GLU A 193 2.25 -5.09 10.59
N LEU A 194 2.80 -4.27 9.69
CA LEU A 194 3.60 -4.76 8.56
C LEU A 194 4.88 -5.50 9.01
N VAL A 195 5.55 -4.98 10.04
CA VAL A 195 6.73 -5.64 10.61
C VAL A 195 6.34 -6.95 11.28
N PHE A 196 5.27 -6.98 12.07
CA PHE A 196 4.77 -8.20 12.71
C PHE A 196 4.31 -9.24 11.70
N TYR A 197 3.58 -8.83 10.66
CA TYR A 197 3.20 -9.69 9.54
C TYR A 197 4.42 -10.34 8.89
N THR A 198 5.45 -9.53 8.60
CA THR A 198 6.70 -10.03 7.98
C THR A 198 7.43 -11.01 8.89
N LEU A 199 7.49 -10.73 10.20
CA LEU A 199 8.09 -11.64 11.17
C LEU A 199 7.28 -12.93 11.29
N GLY A 200 5.95 -12.83 11.40
CA GLY A 200 5.04 -13.98 11.50
C GLY A 200 5.18 -14.93 10.33
N ASN A 201 5.13 -14.40 9.10
CA ASN A 201 5.32 -15.19 7.87
C ASN A 201 6.72 -15.80 7.77
N LYS A 202 7.76 -15.08 8.21
CA LYS A 202 9.15 -15.57 8.13
C LYS A 202 9.43 -16.70 9.14
N PHE A 203 8.76 -16.67 10.29
CA PHE A 203 8.96 -17.64 11.36
C PHE A 203 7.85 -18.71 11.44
N GLY A 204 6.87 -18.68 10.53
CA GLY A 204 5.75 -19.65 10.53
C GLY A 204 4.88 -19.55 11.78
N LEU A 205 4.76 -18.35 12.35
CA LEU A 205 3.97 -18.08 13.56
C LEU A 205 2.51 -17.70 13.23
N LEU A 206 2.18 -17.59 11.95
CA LEU A 206 0.87 -17.29 11.40
C LEU A 206 0.47 -18.39 10.40
#